data_AF-A0A4V3PEX5-F1
#
_entry.id   AF-A0A4V3PEX5-F1
#
_cell.length_a   1.000
_cell.length_b   1.000
_cell.length_c   1.000
_cell.angle_alpha   90.00
_cell.angle_beta   90.00
_cell.angle_gamma   90.00
#
_symmetry.space_group_name_H-M   'P 1'
#
loop_
_entity.id
_entity.type
_entity.pdbx_description
1 polymer ?
#
loop_
_entity_poly.entity_id
_entity_poly.type
_entity_poly.pdbx_seq_one_letter_code
_entity_poly.pdbx_strand_id
1 'polypeptide(L)'
;MSKRVALRSKRLALVLPLLLAAVLPASAAVKASDVIGRAIDGFVRPAYGSLDAHAVGLTNAMHQLCEAPSKEHLEAARSAFSGTVEAWSVAEIIAFGPIKENNRLERMLYWPDRKSIGLRQVQSTLAAKDPSATDPAQLAAKSVAMQGLGALEYVLYGDGAE
;
A
#
# COMPACT_ATOMS: atom_id res chain seq x y z
N MET A 1 10.70 45.38 -83.25
CA MET A 1 9.33 44.80 -83.12
C MET A 1 9.43 43.29 -82.99
N SER A 2 8.55 42.70 -82.16
CA SER A 2 8.26 41.26 -81.96
C SER A 2 9.30 40.41 -81.22
N LYS A 3 8.94 39.52 -80.29
CA LYS A 3 7.90 39.42 -79.23
C LYS A 3 8.38 38.22 -78.38
N ARG A 4 8.31 38.31 -77.05
CA ARG A 4 8.73 37.27 -76.11
C ARG A 4 7.89 35.99 -76.27
N VAL A 5 8.50 34.81 -76.11
CA VAL A 5 7.77 33.60 -75.69
C VAL A 5 8.53 32.96 -74.53
N ALA A 6 7.95 33.08 -73.34
CA ALA A 6 8.40 32.42 -72.13
C ALA A 6 7.83 31.00 -72.09
N LEU A 7 8.68 29.97 -72.03
CA LEU A 7 8.25 28.62 -71.70
C LEU A 7 8.37 28.40 -70.20
N ARG A 8 7.20 28.30 -69.56
CA ARG A 8 6.99 28.14 -68.12
C ARG A 8 7.46 26.77 -67.64
N SER A 9 8.52 26.72 -66.84
CA SER A 9 8.78 25.64 -65.89
C SER A 9 7.77 25.72 -64.74
N LYS A 10 6.61 25.08 -64.90
CA LYS A 10 5.59 24.93 -63.85
C LYS A 10 5.30 23.45 -63.63
N ARG A 11 6.27 22.69 -63.14
CA ARG A 11 6.00 21.32 -62.64
C ARG A 11 6.70 20.95 -61.34
N LEU A 12 7.47 21.86 -60.72
CA LEU A 12 8.27 21.52 -59.52
C LEU A 12 7.85 22.24 -58.23
N ALA A 13 6.69 22.90 -58.20
CA ALA A 13 6.28 23.71 -57.05
C ALA A 13 5.07 23.15 -56.27
N LEU A 14 4.68 21.89 -56.51
CA LEU A 14 3.50 21.30 -55.86
C LEU A 14 3.74 19.87 -55.33
N VAL A 15 4.95 19.58 -54.84
CA VAL A 15 5.22 18.30 -54.14
C VAL A 15 5.63 18.54 -52.69
N LEU A 16 6.18 19.73 -52.36
CA LEU A 16 6.67 20.03 -51.02
C LEU A 16 5.60 20.26 -49.94
N PRO A 17 4.40 20.82 -50.20
CA PRO A 17 3.42 21.01 -49.11
C PRO A 17 2.64 19.75 -48.75
N LEU A 18 2.72 18.66 -49.55
CA LEU A 18 2.03 17.40 -49.26
C LEU A 18 2.81 16.49 -48.30
N LEU A 19 4.14 16.65 -48.23
CA LEU A 19 4.99 15.86 -47.34
C LEU A 19 4.93 16.30 -45.87
N LEU A 20 4.50 17.54 -45.59
CA LEU A 20 4.36 18.03 -44.21
C LEU A 20 3.03 17.63 -43.54
N ALA A 21 2.04 17.15 -44.30
CA ALA A 21 0.73 16.76 -43.75
C ALA A 21 0.66 15.31 -43.24
N ALA A 22 1.75 14.53 -43.38
CA ALA A 22 1.79 13.10 -43.02
C ALA A 22 2.43 12.80 -41.65
N VAL A 23 2.91 13.82 -40.92
CA VAL A 23 3.41 13.62 -39.55
C VAL A 23 2.23 13.64 -38.59
N LEU A 24 1.40 12.60 -38.65
CA LEU A 24 0.51 12.29 -37.53
C LEU A 24 1.41 11.91 -36.35
N PRO A 25 1.23 12.48 -35.15
CA PRO A 25 1.91 11.95 -33.98
C PRO A 25 1.53 10.48 -33.86
N ALA A 26 2.52 9.60 -33.95
CA ALA A 26 2.32 8.19 -33.66
C ALA A 26 1.92 8.09 -32.19
N SER A 27 0.61 8.05 -31.92
CA SER A 27 0.11 7.65 -30.60
C SER A 27 0.57 6.22 -30.38
N ALA A 28 1.66 6.04 -29.65
CA ALA A 28 2.05 4.74 -29.13
C ALA A 28 0.90 4.28 -28.22
N ALA A 29 0.04 3.40 -28.74
CA ALA A 29 -1.05 2.84 -27.96
C ALA A 29 -0.44 2.05 -26.80
N VAL A 30 -0.53 2.60 -25.58
CA VAL A 30 -0.09 1.89 -24.39
C VAL A 30 -1.07 0.76 -24.14
N LYS A 31 -0.60 -0.49 -24.22
CA LYS A 31 -1.45 -1.65 -23.92
C LYS A 31 -1.78 -1.65 -22.43
N ALA A 32 -3.05 -1.91 -22.11
CA ALA A 32 -3.49 -2.03 -20.72
C ALA A 32 -2.66 -3.07 -19.95
N SER A 33 -2.28 -4.17 -20.61
CA SER A 33 -1.40 -5.21 -20.04
C SER A 33 -0.07 -4.65 -19.53
N ASP A 34 0.52 -3.71 -20.25
CA ASP A 34 1.83 -3.15 -19.91
C ASP A 34 1.73 -2.20 -18.72
N VAL A 35 0.63 -1.45 -18.62
CA VAL A 35 0.33 -0.60 -17.45
C VAL A 35 0.09 -1.48 -16.23
N ILE A 36 -0.72 -2.53 -16.37
CA ILE A 36 -1.03 -3.47 -15.28
C ILE A 36 0.24 -4.18 -14.82
N GLY A 37 1.07 -4.68 -15.74
CA GLY A 37 2.34 -5.32 -15.40
C GLY A 37 3.26 -4.39 -14.62
N ARG A 38 3.44 -3.13 -15.06
CA ARG A 38 4.22 -2.13 -14.33
C ARG A 38 3.64 -1.81 -12.95
N ALA A 39 2.31 -1.76 -12.80
CA ALA A 39 1.68 -1.54 -11.51
C ALA A 39 1.90 -2.72 -10.55
N ILE A 40 1.84 -3.96 -11.07
CA ILE A 40 2.10 -5.16 -10.26
C ILE A 40 3.55 -5.21 -9.79
N ASP A 41 4.50 -5.09 -10.71
CA ASP A 41 5.92 -5.29 -10.42
C ASP A 41 6.57 -4.05 -9.78
N GLY A 42 6.08 -2.85 -10.11
CA GLY A 42 6.62 -1.58 -9.62
C GLY A 42 5.94 -1.03 -8.37
N PHE A 43 4.75 -1.53 -7.99
CA PHE A 43 4.02 -1.02 -6.83
C PHE A 43 3.42 -2.13 -5.96
N VAL A 44 2.53 -2.97 -6.47
CA VAL A 44 1.77 -3.93 -5.64
C VAL A 44 2.68 -4.91 -4.91
N ARG A 45 3.58 -5.59 -5.64
CA ARG A 45 4.49 -6.58 -5.04
C ARG A 45 5.52 -5.91 -4.12
N PRO A 46 6.18 -4.79 -4.50
CA PRO A 46 7.06 -4.06 -3.59
C PRO A 46 6.38 -3.56 -2.31
N ALA A 47 5.16 -3.03 -2.39
CA ALA A 47 4.42 -2.53 -1.23
C ALA A 47 4.15 -3.64 -0.21
N TYR A 48 3.65 -4.79 -0.66
CA TYR A 48 3.46 -5.94 0.25
C TYR A 48 4.78 -6.55 0.73
N GLY A 49 5.83 -6.56 -0.10
CA GLY A 49 7.17 -7.00 0.32
C GLY A 49 7.76 -6.12 1.42
N SER A 50 7.57 -4.80 1.33
CA SER A 50 7.96 -3.87 2.39
C SER A 50 7.16 -4.10 3.67
N LEU A 51 5.82 -4.21 3.55
CA LEU A 51 4.95 -4.49 4.68
C LEU A 51 5.32 -5.79 5.42
N ASP A 52 5.60 -6.86 4.68
CA ASP A 52 6.04 -8.14 5.25
C ASP A 52 7.35 -7.99 6.04
N ALA A 53 8.36 -7.33 5.45
CA ALA A 53 9.64 -7.10 6.11
C ALA A 53 9.49 -6.29 7.41
N HIS A 54 8.67 -5.24 7.40
CA HIS A 54 8.37 -4.44 8.59
C HIS A 54 7.59 -5.24 9.64
N ALA A 55 6.61 -6.05 9.24
CA ALA A 55 5.84 -6.91 10.15
C ALA A 55 6.72 -7.98 10.82
N VAL A 56 7.69 -8.55 10.10
CA VAL A 56 8.71 -9.47 10.67
C VAL A 56 9.57 -8.72 11.69
N GLY A 57 10.04 -7.52 11.35
CA GLY A 57 10.81 -6.68 12.26
C GLY A 57 10.06 -6.34 13.55
N LEU A 58 8.78 -5.98 13.43
CA LEU A 58 7.89 -5.73 14.56
C LEU A 58 7.69 -6.98 15.42
N THR A 59 7.47 -8.14 14.81
CA THR A 59 7.34 -9.42 15.54
C THR A 59 8.57 -9.68 16.40
N ASN A 60 9.77 -9.50 15.83
CA ASN A 60 11.02 -9.69 16.56
C ASN A 60 11.18 -8.68 17.72
N ALA A 61 10.86 -7.41 17.50
CA ALA A 61 10.93 -6.39 18.54
C ALA A 61 9.93 -6.64 19.69
N MET A 62 8.72 -7.12 19.36
CA MET A 62 7.73 -7.54 20.37
C MET A 62 8.23 -8.73 21.18
N HIS A 63 8.84 -9.74 20.54
CA HIS A 63 9.41 -10.88 21.26
C HIS A 63 10.50 -10.43 22.24
N GLN A 64 11.43 -9.57 21.80
CA GLN A 64 12.48 -9.04 22.67
C GLN A 64 11.91 -8.26 23.87
N LEU A 65 10.89 -7.43 23.63
CA LEU A 65 10.18 -6.72 24.70
C LEU A 65 9.52 -7.70 25.70
N CYS A 66 8.87 -8.76 25.22
CA CYS A 66 8.22 -9.75 26.08
C CYS A 66 9.23 -10.59 26.88
N GLU A 67 10.39 -10.95 26.30
CA GLU A 67 11.41 -11.75 26.95
C GLU A 67 12.21 -10.96 28.01
N ALA A 68 12.51 -9.69 27.73
CA ALA A 68 13.28 -8.82 28.62
C ALA A 68 12.69 -7.40 28.69
N PRO A 69 11.60 -7.19 29.44
CA PRO A 69 10.94 -5.89 29.51
C PRO A 69 11.89 -4.78 29.96
N SER A 70 12.05 -3.75 29.13
CA SER A 70 12.85 -2.57 29.42
C SER A 70 12.36 -1.37 28.62
N LYS A 71 12.68 -0.15 29.07
CA LYS A 71 12.37 1.07 28.32
C LYS A 71 12.98 1.05 26.91
N GLU A 72 14.19 0.53 26.77
CA GLU A 72 14.88 0.43 25.48
C GLU A 72 14.15 -0.50 24.51
N HIS A 73 13.76 -1.69 24.97
CA HIS A 73 13.01 -2.64 24.14
C HIS A 73 11.59 -2.15 23.83
N LEU A 74 10.96 -1.40 24.73
CA LEU A 74 9.66 -0.78 24.47
C LEU A 74 9.76 0.26 23.36
N GLU A 75 10.77 1.14 23.41
CA GLU A 75 11.00 2.13 22.35
C GLU A 75 11.38 1.46 21.02
N ALA A 76 12.13 0.36 21.04
CA ALA A 76 12.41 -0.43 19.84
C ALA A 76 11.13 -1.03 19.23
N ALA A 77 10.24 -1.59 20.04
CA ALA A 77 8.95 -2.13 19.59
C ALA A 77 8.04 -1.02 19.03
N ARG A 78 7.99 0.13 19.69
CA ARG A 78 7.27 1.34 19.23
C ARG A 78 7.80 1.83 17.89
N SER A 79 9.13 1.90 17.72
CA SER A 79 9.74 2.28 16.45
C SER A 79 9.42 1.29 15.31
N ALA A 80 9.50 -0.02 15.59
CA ALA A 80 9.15 -1.05 14.61
C ALA A 80 7.65 -1.01 14.25
N PHE A 81 6.79 -0.68 15.23
CA PHE A 81 5.36 -0.49 15.01
C PHE A 81 5.10 0.69 14.08
N SER A 82 5.72 1.86 14.32
CA SER A 82 5.61 3.03 13.44
C SER A 82 6.01 2.70 12.00
N GLY A 83 7.14 2.00 11.80
CA GLY A 83 7.57 1.58 10.45
C GLY A 83 6.59 0.62 9.77
N THR A 84 5.91 -0.24 10.55
CA THR A 84 4.88 -1.14 10.02
C THR A 84 3.62 -0.36 9.61
N VAL A 85 3.20 0.63 10.41
CA VAL A 85 2.09 1.53 10.07
C VAL A 85 2.40 2.30 8.79
N GLU A 86 3.61 2.85 8.65
CA GLU A 86 4.05 3.53 7.43
C GLU A 86 4.00 2.61 6.19
N ALA A 87 4.53 1.39 6.31
CA ALA A 87 4.48 0.42 5.21
C ALA A 87 3.04 0.01 4.86
N TRP A 88 2.18 -0.13 5.87
CA TRP A 88 0.76 -0.39 5.66
C TRP A 88 0.07 0.76 4.93
N SER A 89 0.32 2.01 5.31
CA SER A 89 -0.26 3.19 4.65
C SER A 89 0.12 3.31 3.17
N VAL A 90 1.26 2.73 2.75
CA VAL A 90 1.60 2.61 1.32
C VAL A 90 0.76 1.52 0.65
N ALA A 91 0.58 0.38 1.30
CA ALA A 91 -0.12 -0.78 0.75
C ALA A 91 -1.65 -0.67 0.79
N GLU A 92 -2.22 0.12 1.71
CA GLU A 92 -3.66 0.13 2.03
C GLU A 92 -4.57 0.57 0.87
N ILE A 93 -4.02 1.31 -0.10
CA ILE A 93 -4.72 1.68 -1.33
C ILE A 93 -5.11 0.44 -2.17
N ILE A 94 -4.40 -0.67 -1.99
CA ILE A 94 -4.70 -1.95 -2.62
C ILE A 94 -5.86 -2.59 -1.84
N ALA A 95 -7.08 -2.22 -2.21
CA ALA A 95 -8.31 -2.67 -1.56
C ALA A 95 -9.08 -3.71 -2.39
N PHE A 96 -8.38 -4.50 -3.21
CA PHE A 96 -8.94 -5.55 -4.07
C PHE A 96 -8.07 -6.80 -4.11
N GLY A 97 -8.63 -7.93 -4.54
CA GLY A 97 -7.91 -9.19 -4.63
C GLY A 97 -7.71 -9.87 -3.27
N PRO A 98 -6.57 -10.54 -3.03
CA PRO A 98 -6.36 -11.40 -1.84
C PRO A 98 -6.57 -10.71 -0.49
N ILE A 99 -6.37 -9.39 -0.41
CA ILE A 99 -6.56 -8.60 0.81
C ILE A 99 -8.04 -8.48 1.24
N LYS A 100 -9.00 -8.75 0.33
CA LYS A 100 -10.44 -8.76 0.64
C LYS A 100 -10.94 -10.12 1.14
N GLU A 101 -10.14 -11.17 0.98
CA GLU A 101 -10.49 -12.50 1.48
C GLU A 101 -10.43 -12.50 3.01
N ASN A 102 -11.39 -13.17 3.64
CA ASN A 102 -11.40 -13.37 5.09
C ASN A 102 -11.09 -12.07 5.86
N ASN A 103 -11.70 -10.95 5.48
CA ASN A 103 -11.52 -9.64 6.10
C ASN A 103 -10.05 -9.24 6.37
N ARG A 104 -9.08 -9.65 5.54
CA ARG A 104 -7.65 -9.37 5.81
C ARG A 104 -7.35 -7.88 5.87
N LEU A 105 -7.99 -7.07 5.02
CA LEU A 105 -7.94 -5.60 5.06
C LEU A 105 -8.35 -5.07 6.43
N GLU A 106 -9.54 -5.45 6.89
CA GLU A 106 -10.12 -4.99 8.15
C GLU A 106 -9.41 -5.60 9.38
N ARG A 107 -8.78 -6.77 9.24
CA ARG A 107 -7.92 -7.40 10.26
C ARG A 107 -6.56 -6.73 10.38
N MET A 108 -6.05 -6.10 9.32
CA MET A 108 -4.84 -5.30 9.40
C MET A 108 -5.14 -3.97 10.08
N LEU A 109 -6.21 -3.30 9.65
CA LEU A 109 -6.66 -2.05 10.24
C LEU A 109 -8.18 -1.95 10.20
N TYR A 110 -8.82 -2.13 11.36
CA TYR A 110 -10.26 -1.93 11.51
C TYR A 110 -10.56 -0.43 11.63
N TRP A 111 -10.81 0.23 10.49
CA TRP A 111 -11.01 1.67 10.41
C TRP A 111 -12.12 2.04 9.41
N PRO A 112 -12.96 3.06 9.70
CA PRO A 112 -13.01 3.85 10.93
C PRO A 112 -13.76 3.13 12.06
N ASP A 113 -13.20 3.10 13.27
CA ASP A 113 -13.88 2.60 14.47
C ASP A 113 -14.72 3.69 15.14
N ARG A 114 -15.73 4.19 14.42
CA ARG A 114 -16.55 5.35 14.85
C ARG A 114 -17.22 5.19 16.21
N LYS A 115 -17.44 3.94 16.64
CA LYS A 115 -18.09 3.61 17.91
C LYS A 115 -17.11 3.03 18.92
N SER A 116 -15.80 3.05 18.66
CA SER A 116 -14.75 2.47 19.53
C SER A 116 -15.05 1.03 19.95
N ILE A 117 -15.64 0.22 19.06
CA ILE A 117 -15.99 -1.17 19.35
C ILE A 117 -14.72 -2.00 19.48
N GLY A 118 -13.76 -1.80 18.57
CA GLY A 118 -12.48 -2.50 18.60
C GLY A 118 -11.69 -2.14 19.84
N LEU A 119 -11.50 -0.85 20.10
CA LEU A 119 -10.79 -0.37 21.28
C LEU A 119 -11.39 -0.93 22.59
N ARG A 120 -12.71 -0.86 22.77
CA ARG A 120 -13.36 -1.41 23.97
C ARG A 120 -13.17 -2.92 24.11
N GLN A 121 -13.17 -3.67 23.00
CA GLN A 121 -12.92 -5.11 23.03
C GLN A 121 -11.48 -5.41 23.45
N VAL A 122 -10.50 -4.68 22.91
CA VAL A 122 -9.08 -4.82 23.30
C VAL A 122 -8.91 -4.52 24.79
N GLN A 123 -9.42 -3.39 25.28
CA GLN A 123 -9.39 -3.01 26.69
C GLN A 123 -10.02 -4.07 27.60
N SER A 124 -11.21 -4.55 27.25
CA SER A 124 -11.90 -5.59 28.03
C SER A 124 -11.13 -6.91 28.06
N THR A 125 -10.48 -7.27 26.94
CA THR A 125 -9.72 -8.52 26.81
C THR A 125 -8.45 -8.48 27.65
N LEU A 126 -7.73 -7.34 27.63
CA LEU A 126 -6.55 -7.11 28.46
C LEU A 126 -6.92 -7.08 29.95
N ALA A 127 -7.99 -6.38 30.33
CA ALA A 127 -8.46 -6.32 31.71
C ALA A 127 -8.87 -7.70 32.25
N ALA A 128 -9.48 -8.54 31.42
CA ALA A 128 -9.84 -9.91 31.76
C ALA A 128 -8.65 -10.88 31.76
N LYS A 129 -7.48 -10.48 31.23
CA LYS A 129 -6.32 -11.34 31.00
C LYS A 129 -6.68 -12.62 30.24
N ASP A 130 -7.52 -12.48 29.21
CA ASP A 130 -8.04 -13.62 28.45
C ASP A 130 -6.91 -14.36 27.70
N PRO A 131 -6.56 -15.60 28.09
CA PRO A 131 -5.44 -16.34 27.50
C PRO A 131 -5.72 -16.74 26.04
N SER A 132 -6.98 -16.75 25.60
CA SER A 132 -7.29 -17.03 24.20
C SER A 132 -6.94 -15.87 23.25
N ALA A 133 -6.54 -14.71 23.79
CA ALA A 133 -6.02 -13.58 23.02
C ALA A 133 -4.50 -13.62 22.83
N THR A 134 -3.78 -14.50 23.52
CA THR A 134 -2.31 -14.65 23.39
C THR A 134 -1.89 -15.79 22.48
N ASP A 135 -2.83 -16.63 22.05
CA ASP A 135 -2.62 -17.66 21.03
C ASP A 135 -3.05 -17.15 19.64
N PRO A 136 -2.17 -17.09 18.64
CA PRO A 136 -2.50 -16.54 17.32
C PRO A 136 -3.69 -17.24 16.62
N ALA A 137 -3.83 -18.56 16.80
CA ALA A 137 -4.92 -19.31 16.17
C ALA A 137 -6.29 -18.97 16.78
N GLN A 138 -6.35 -18.85 18.12
CA GLN A 138 -7.55 -18.40 18.82
C GLN A 138 -7.83 -16.91 18.59
N LEU A 139 -6.81 -16.07 18.57
CA LEU A 139 -6.94 -14.64 18.27
C LEU A 139 -7.56 -14.42 16.88
N ALA A 140 -7.16 -15.19 15.87
CA ALA A 140 -7.71 -15.10 14.51
C ALA A 140 -9.23 -15.37 14.44
N ALA A 141 -9.75 -16.18 15.37
CA ALA A 141 -11.17 -16.51 15.51
C ALA A 141 -11.97 -15.47 16.31
N LYS A 142 -11.31 -14.54 17.01
CA LYS A 142 -11.98 -13.43 17.71
C LYS A 142 -12.46 -12.37 16.71
N SER A 143 -13.13 -11.35 17.25
CA SER A 143 -13.60 -10.19 16.49
C SER A 143 -12.48 -9.59 15.64
N VAL A 144 -12.80 -9.26 14.38
CA VAL A 144 -11.90 -8.55 13.46
C VAL A 144 -11.44 -7.22 14.08
N ALA A 145 -12.34 -6.53 14.78
CA ALA A 145 -12.06 -5.25 15.41
C ALA A 145 -11.08 -5.34 16.60
N MET A 146 -10.79 -6.55 17.10
CA MET A 146 -9.88 -6.80 18.21
C MET A 146 -8.47 -7.21 17.73
N GLN A 147 -8.20 -7.09 16.43
CA GLN A 147 -6.95 -7.52 15.79
C GLN A 147 -6.27 -6.34 15.08
N GLY A 148 -5.04 -6.57 14.63
CA GLY A 148 -4.32 -5.65 13.76
C GLY A 148 -3.69 -4.46 14.46
N LEU A 149 -3.38 -3.43 13.66
CA LEU A 149 -2.57 -2.28 14.06
C LEU A 149 -3.21 -1.48 15.19
N GLY A 150 -4.52 -1.25 15.16
CA GLY A 150 -5.21 -0.50 16.22
C GLY A 150 -5.24 -1.24 17.57
N ALA A 151 -5.27 -2.58 17.55
CA ALA A 151 -5.17 -3.35 18.78
C ALA A 151 -3.76 -3.28 19.38
N LEU A 152 -2.74 -3.43 18.53
CA LEU A 152 -1.34 -3.37 18.96
C LEU A 152 -0.91 -1.97 19.39
N GLU A 153 -1.46 -0.92 18.77
CA GLU A 153 -1.27 0.47 19.22
C GLU A 153 -1.66 0.62 20.70
N TYR A 154 -2.83 0.12 21.10
CA TYR A 154 -3.25 0.20 22.50
C TYR A 154 -2.36 -0.65 23.42
N VAL A 155 -1.84 -1.79 22.96
CA VAL A 155 -0.88 -2.58 23.74
C VAL A 155 0.43 -1.82 23.98
N LEU A 156 0.91 -1.05 23.00
CA LEU A 156 2.19 -0.35 23.05
C LEU A 156 2.12 1.06 23.65
N TYR A 157 0.96 1.72 23.60
CA TYR A 157 0.78 3.13 23.98
C TYR A 157 -0.43 3.38 24.88
N GLY A 158 -1.26 2.37 25.13
CA GLY A 158 -2.43 2.49 25.99
C GLY A 158 -2.07 2.51 27.48
N ASP A 159 -3.12 2.55 28.30
CA ASP A 159 -2.96 2.65 29.75
C ASP A 159 -2.19 1.44 30.31
N GLY A 160 -1.09 1.72 31.03
CA GLY A 160 -0.26 0.68 31.64
C GLY A 160 0.75 0.05 30.69
N ALA A 161 1.08 0.72 29.58
CA ALA A 161 2.10 0.29 28.63
C ALA A 161 3.54 0.73 29.00
N GLU A 162 3.73 1.53 30.07
CA GLU A 162 5.04 1.91 30.63
C GLU A 162 5.66 0.83 31.52
#